data_AF-A0A8T3ZDY2-F1
#
_entry.id   AF-A0A8T3ZDY2-F1
#
_cell.length_a   1.000
_cell.length_b   1.000
_cell.length_c   1.000
_cell.angle_alpha   90.00
_cell.angle_beta   90.00
_cell.angle_gamma   90.00
#
_symmetry.space_group_name_H-M   'P 1'
#
loop_
_entity.id
_entity.type
_entity.pdbx_description
1 polymer ?
#
loop_
_entity_poly.entity_id
_entity_poly.type
_entity_poly.pdbx_seq_one_letter_code
_entity_poly.pdbx_strand_id
1 'polypeptide(L)'
;MGAPYERGYKHTKSKGKETNVDCGYCGRTVPRWKTFSTFKRFRISDPTLRKQIDTRFISSFERKIYACPACARHRGIVQIGRSRKSRVSLGGTG
;
A
#
# COMPACT_ATOMS: atom_id res chain seq x y z
N MET A 1 -4.01 -14.41 -17.64
CA MET A 1 -3.21 -14.68 -16.41
C MET A 1 -3.53 -13.63 -15.36
N GLY A 2 -4.12 -14.03 -14.23
CA GLY A 2 -4.44 -13.11 -13.13
C GLY A 2 -3.23 -12.87 -12.22
N ALA A 3 -3.09 -11.66 -11.70
CA ALA A 3 -2.06 -11.36 -10.71
C ALA A 3 -2.30 -12.21 -9.43
N PRO A 4 -1.24 -12.70 -8.75
CA PRO A 4 -1.35 -13.64 -7.62
C PRO A 4 -1.81 -12.97 -6.31
N TYR A 5 -2.50 -11.84 -6.37
CA TYR A 5 -2.94 -11.08 -5.21
C TYR A 5 -4.35 -10.55 -5.43
N GLU A 6 -5.13 -10.47 -4.35
CA GLU A 6 -6.48 -9.90 -4.38
C GLU A 6 -6.40 -8.42 -4.73
N ARG A 7 -7.01 -8.04 -5.86
CA ARG A 7 -7.10 -6.65 -6.31
C ARG A 7 -8.47 -6.12 -5.89
N GLY A 8 -8.49 -5.24 -4.89
CA GLY A 8 -9.73 -4.60 -4.41
C GLY A 8 -10.41 -3.70 -5.45
N TYR A 9 -9.70 -3.27 -6.51
CA TYR A 9 -10.26 -2.43 -7.56
C TYR A 9 -10.09 -3.09 -8.94
N LYS A 10 -11.21 -3.35 -9.61
CA LYS A 10 -11.28 -3.86 -10.99
C LYS A 10 -11.53 -2.66 -11.91
N HIS A 11 -10.76 -2.55 -13.00
CA HIS A 11 -10.98 -1.54 -14.04
C HIS A 11 -12.44 -1.59 -14.48
N THR A 12 -13.22 -0.57 -14.17
CA THR A 12 -14.61 -0.47 -14.63
C THR A 12 -14.57 -0.09 -16.10
N LYS A 13 -15.23 -0.88 -16.95
CA LYS A 13 -15.25 -0.64 -18.41
C LYS A 13 -15.91 0.70 -18.81
N SER A 14 -16.51 1.41 -17.85
CA SER A 14 -17.30 2.63 -18.07
C SER A 14 -16.51 3.94 -18.06
N LYS A 15 -15.30 3.99 -17.49
CA LYS A 15 -14.46 5.21 -17.54
C LYS A 15 -13.36 5.06 -18.58
N GLY A 16 -13.40 5.89 -19.63
CA GLY A 16 -12.39 5.90 -20.71
C GLY A 16 -11.00 6.40 -20.28
N LYS A 17 -10.90 7.14 -19.16
CA LYS A 17 -9.62 7.60 -18.58
C LYS A 17 -9.64 7.45 -17.07
N GLU A 18 -8.67 6.70 -16.55
CA GLU A 18 -8.48 6.51 -15.11
C GLU A 18 -7.44 7.49 -14.55
N THR A 19 -7.53 7.77 -13.25
CA THR A 19 -6.56 8.61 -12.56
C THR A 19 -5.22 7.88 -12.44
N ASN A 20 -4.15 8.54 -12.87
CA ASN A 20 -2.78 8.08 -12.61
C ASN A 20 -2.27 8.63 -11.28
N VAL A 21 -1.42 7.87 -10.62
CA VAL A 21 -0.73 8.25 -9.37
C VAL A 21 0.74 7.88 -9.47
N ASP A 22 1.59 8.66 -8.82
CA ASP A 22 3.02 8.36 -8.78
C ASP A 22 3.34 7.41 -7.63
N CYS A 23 4.20 6.43 -7.91
CA CYS A 23 4.68 5.50 -6.91
C CYS A 23 5.56 6.24 -5.90
N GLY A 24 5.18 6.27 -4.62
CA GLY A 24 5.97 6.94 -3.58
C GLY A 24 7.30 6.27 -3.23
N TYR A 25 7.69 5.21 -3.95
CA TYR A 25 8.98 4.53 -3.79
C TYR A 25 9.91 4.67 -4.99
N CYS A 26 9.38 4.62 -6.22
CA CYS A 26 10.20 4.66 -7.43
C CYS A 26 9.84 5.79 -8.39
N GLY A 27 8.87 6.64 -8.06
CA GLY A 27 8.46 7.80 -8.85
C GLY A 27 7.70 7.50 -10.14
N ARG A 28 7.52 6.21 -10.52
CA ARG A 28 6.81 5.86 -11.74
C ARG A 28 5.33 6.22 -11.65
N THR A 29 4.80 6.85 -12.71
CA THR A 29 3.38 7.10 -12.90
C THR A 29 2.66 5.81 -13.29
N VAL A 30 1.69 5.40 -12.47
CA VAL A 30 0.94 4.15 -12.66
C VAL A 30 -0.56 4.45 -12.50
N PRO A 31 -1.44 3.80 -13.28
CA PRO A 31 -2.88 3.90 -13.06
C PRO A 31 -3.23 3.50 -11.62
N ARG A 32 -4.05 4.31 -10.95
CA ARG A 32 -4.35 4.19 -9.52
C ARG A 32 -4.85 2.79 -9.15
N TRP A 33 -5.69 2.18 -9.98
CA TRP A 33 -6.23 0.83 -9.76
C TRP A 33 -5.17 -0.28 -9.70
N LYS A 34 -4.02 -0.06 -10.35
CA LYS A 34 -2.91 -1.03 -10.41
C LYS A 34 -1.95 -0.87 -9.23
N THR A 35 -2.12 0.19 -8.43
CA THR A 35 -1.27 0.47 -7.27
C THR A 35 -1.85 -0.10 -5.98
N PHE A 36 -0.98 -0.32 -4.99
CA PHE A 36 -1.36 -0.70 -3.63
C PHE A 36 -1.24 0.51 -2.71
N SER A 37 -2.31 0.86 -2.01
CA SER A 37 -2.25 1.91 -1.01
C SER A 37 -1.70 1.37 0.30
N THR A 38 -0.66 2.03 0.81
CA THR A 38 -0.07 1.77 2.13
C THR A 38 -0.07 3.06 2.93
N PHE A 39 -0.16 2.95 4.25
CA PHE A 39 -0.06 4.11 5.13
C PHE A 39 1.31 4.12 5.80
N LYS A 40 2.05 5.22 5.64
CA LYS A 40 3.32 5.44 6.30
C LYS A 40 3.09 6.32 7.51
N ARG A 41 3.22 5.73 8.70
CA ARG A 41 3.19 6.44 9.98
C ARG A 41 4.57 7.00 10.27
N PHE A 42 4.64 8.29 10.56
CA PHE A 42 5.88 8.89 11.06
C PHE A 42 5.97 8.62 12.56
N ARG A 43 6.90 7.74 12.97
CA ARG A 43 7.26 7.56 14.38
C ARG A 43 8.48 8.41 14.66
N ILE A 44 8.36 9.40 15.54
CA ILE A 44 9.50 10.15 16.07
C ILE A 44 10.26 9.18 16.97
N SER A 45 11.40 8.68 16.51
CA SER A 45 12.22 7.70 17.25
C SER A 45 13.11 8.34 18.32
N ASP A 46 13.31 9.66 18.25
CA ASP A 46 14.25 10.34 19.14
C ASP A 46 13.71 10.44 20.59
N PRO A 47 14.43 9.88 21.57
CA PRO A 47 14.02 9.87 22.97
C PRO A 47 14.01 11.26 23.62
N THR A 48 14.77 12.22 23.10
CA THR A 48 14.81 13.60 23.63
C THR A 48 13.56 14.37 23.23
N LEU A 49 13.18 14.28 21.96
CA LEU A 49 11.96 14.89 21.41
C LEU A 49 10.69 14.25 21.99
N ARG A 50 10.70 12.94 22.26
CA ARG A 50 9.56 12.25 22.88
C ARG A 50 9.21 12.74 24.28
N LYS A 51 10.20 13.24 25.05
CA LYS A 51 9.96 13.77 26.40
C LYS A 51 9.42 15.20 26.38
N GLN A 52 9.73 15.95 25.33
CA GLN A 52 9.35 17.36 25.19
C GLN A 52 8.03 17.56 24.43
N ILE A 53 7.60 16.57 23.64
CA ILE A 53 6.40 16.66 22.82
C ILE A 53 5.29 15.80 23.44
N ASP A 54 4.20 16.43 23.89
CA ASP A 54 3.01 15.72 24.33
C ASP A 54 2.36 15.01 23.13
N THR A 55 2.18 13.69 23.27
CA THR A 55 1.51 12.82 22.29
C THR A 55 0.12 13.28 21.85
N ARG A 56 -0.55 14.13 22.64
CA ARG A 56 -1.83 14.79 22.27
C ARG A 56 -1.70 15.83 21.16
N PHE A 57 -0.53 16.44 20.98
CA PHE A 57 -0.25 17.41 19.90
C PHE A 57 0.47 16.79 18.70
N ILE A 58 0.99 15.57 18.83
CA ILE A 58 1.48 14.76 17.70
C ILE A 58 0.26 14.19 17.00
N SER A 59 -0.50 15.05 16.33
CA SER A 59 -1.54 14.59 15.41
C SER A 59 -0.90 13.56 14.47
N SER A 60 -1.48 12.36 14.44
CA SER A 60 -0.97 11.18 13.77
C SER A 60 -0.57 11.48 12.32
N PHE A 61 0.71 11.75 12.08
CA PHE A 61 1.25 11.99 10.75
C PHE A 61 1.28 10.67 9.97
N GLU A 62 0.11 10.29 9.46
CA GLU A 62 -0.09 9.14 8.61
C GLU A 62 -0.24 9.63 7.16
N ARG A 63 0.76 9.34 6.32
CA ARG A 63 0.71 9.68 4.90
C ARG A 63 0.30 8.46 4.09
N LYS A 64 -0.73 8.60 3.26
CA LYS A 64 -1.12 7.58 2.29
C LYS A 64 -0.15 7.58 1.12
N ILE A 65 0.45 6.43 0.84
CA ILE A 65 1.43 6.23 -0.24
C ILE A 65 0.93 5.15 -1.18
N TYR A 66 1.05 5.40 -2.48
CA TYR A 66 0.79 4.40 -3.52
C TYR A 66 2.08 3.67 -3.90
N ALA A 67 2.04 2.34 -3.90
CA ALA A 67 3.12 1.47 -4.31
C ALA A 67 2.79 0.80 -5.65
N CYS A 68 3.71 0.88 -6.62
CA CYS A 68 3.56 0.13 -7.87
C CYS A 68 3.73 -1.38 -7.62
N PRO A 69 3.26 -2.26 -8.52
CA PRO A 69 3.36 -3.71 -8.31
C PRO A 69 4.78 -4.24 -8.11
N ALA A 70 5.78 -3.63 -8.73
CA ALA A 70 7.18 -4.02 -8.55
C ALA A 70 7.69 -3.64 -7.16
N CYS A 71 7.48 -2.39 -6.72
CA CYS A 71 7.86 -1.93 -5.38
C CYS A 71 7.08 -2.67 -4.28
N ALA A 72 5.81 -2.97 -4.52
CA ALA A 72 4.99 -3.71 -3.57
C ALA A 72 5.53 -5.12 -3.31
N ARG A 73 6.03 -5.81 -4.35
CA ARG A 73 6.69 -7.11 -4.20
C ARG A 73 8.06 -6.98 -3.53
N HIS A 74 8.88 -6.07 -4.02
CA HIS A 74 10.25 -5.89 -3.50
C HIS A 74 10.27 -5.51 -2.01
N ARG A 75 9.28 -4.73 -1.55
CA ARG A 75 9.15 -4.30 -0.15
C ARG A 75 8.27 -5.21 0.70
N GLY A 76 7.76 -6.32 0.15
CA GLY A 76 6.88 -7.25 0.88
C GLY A 76 5.52 -6.69 1.27
N ILE A 77 5.08 -5.57 0.68
CA ILE A 77 3.75 -4.99 0.88
C ILE A 77 2.66 -5.96 0.42
N VAL A 78 2.97 -6.75 -0.61
CA VAL A 78 2.07 -7.75 -1.18
C VAL A 78 2.79 -9.08 -1.21
N GLN A 79 2.17 -10.07 -0.58
CA GLN A 79 2.63 -11.45 -0.67
C GLN A 79 2.23 -12.02 -2.03
N ILE A 80 3.15 -12.75 -2.65
CA ILE A 80 2.85 -13.52 -3.85
C ILE A 80 1.91 -14.63 -3.39
N GLY A 81 0.63 -14.58 -3.81
CA GLY A 81 -0.30 -15.66 -3.56
C GLY A 81 0.32 -16.96 -4.03
N ARG A 82 0.29 -17.97 -3.15
CA ARG A 82 0.93 -19.25 -3.42
C ARG A 82 0.38 -19.86 -4.71
N SER A 83 1.18 -20.71 -5.34
CA SER A 83 0.78 -21.56 -6.49
C SER A 83 -0.63 -22.13 -6.26
N ARG A 84 -1.45 -22.20 -7.35
CA ARG A 84 -2.84 -22.70 -7.35
C ARG A 84 -3.05 -23.96 -6.50
N LYS A 85 -2.01 -24.79 -6.34
CA LYS A 85 -1.99 -26.06 -5.60
C LYS A 85 -2.08 -25.95 -4.07
N SER A 86 -1.86 -24.77 -3.47
CA SER A 86 -1.70 -24.62 -2.01
C SER A 86 -2.70 -23.65 -1.36
N ARG A 87 -3.86 -23.46 -2.00
CA ARG A 87 -4.89 -22.51 -1.59
C ARG A 87 -5.71 -23.07 -0.42
N VAL A 88 -5.17 -22.99 0.80
CA VAL A 88 -6.02 -22.99 2.00
C VAL A 88 -6.51 -21.56 2.19
N SER A 89 -7.83 -21.39 2.18
CA SER A 89 -8.51 -20.12 2.42
C SER A 89 -8.22 -19.62 3.82
N LEU A 90 -7.20 -18.76 3.97
CA LEU A 90 -7.06 -17.95 5.16
C LEU A 90 -8.00 -16.75 5.01
N GLY A 91 -9.19 -16.89 5.59
CA GLY A 91 -10.04 -15.76 5.97
C GLY A 91 -9.18 -14.73 6.72
N GLY A 92 -9.38 -13.44 6.47
CA GLY A 92 -10.46 -12.75 7.15
C GLY A 92 -9.87 -12.07 8.39
N THR A 93 -9.64 -10.75 8.26
CA THR A 93 -9.73 -9.74 9.33
C THR A 93 -9.01 -10.00 10.65
N GLY A 94 -7.93 -9.25 10.88
CA GLY A 94 -7.60 -8.69 12.19
C GLY A 94 -7.91 -7.21 12.19
#